data_AF-A0A940APG7-F1
#
_entry.id   AF-A0A940APG7-F1
#
_cell.length_a   1.000
_cell.length_b   1.000
_cell.length_c   1.000
_cell.angle_alpha   90.00
_cell.angle_beta   90.00
_cell.angle_gamma   90.00
#
_symmetry.space_group_name_H-M   'P 1'
#
loop_
_entity.id
_entity.type
_entity.pdbx_description
1 polymer ?
#
loop_
_entity_poly.entity_id
_entity_poly.type
_entity_poly.pdbx_seq_one_letter_code
_entity_poly.pdbx_strand_id
1 'polypeptide(L)'
;MQFYFLSVLFNLLVGISLTFSGFKVTNLFPGKEKVVKLVIGIAAVFTGVMKFIFVIQPDWVVLGDFLPAVAGIVGGVCYIIDCCSENKDPETTTIKMNSFFEKLFVKGKKYIGIVCIAVAIVHFIFPTMRII
;
A
#
# COMPACT_ATOMS: atom_id res chain seq x y z
N MET A 1 -11.22 15.94 -4.32
CA MET A 1 -12.07 14.72 -4.25
C MET A 1 -11.46 13.52 -4.98
N GLN A 2 -11.03 13.63 -6.25
CA GLN A 2 -10.61 12.47 -7.06
C GLN A 2 -9.33 11.76 -6.54
N PHE A 3 -8.28 12.51 -6.20
CA PHE A 3 -7.04 11.92 -5.65
C PHE A 3 -7.21 11.30 -4.25
N TYR A 4 -8.17 11.79 -3.46
CA TYR A 4 -8.48 11.25 -2.13
C TYR A 4 -9.05 9.85 -2.21
N PHE A 5 -10.11 9.67 -3.01
CA PHE A 5 -10.73 8.37 -3.22
C PHE A 5 -9.75 7.37 -3.83
N LEU A 6 -8.92 7.82 -4.78
CA LEU A 6 -7.96 6.96 -5.45
C LEU A 6 -6.89 6.40 -4.50
N SER A 7 -6.40 7.22 -3.57
CA SER A 7 -5.49 6.77 -2.52
C SER A 7 -6.14 5.77 -1.56
N VAL A 8 -7.39 6.02 -1.14
CA VAL A 8 -8.15 5.06 -0.32
C VAL A 8 -8.34 3.74 -1.04
N LEU A 9 -8.72 3.79 -2.31
CA LEU A 9 -8.96 2.62 -3.14
C LEU A 9 -7.68 1.77 -3.28
N PHE A 10 -6.54 2.38 -3.62
CA PHE A 10 -5.29 1.63 -3.76
C PHE A 10 -4.77 1.07 -2.43
N ASN A 11 -4.90 1.80 -1.32
CA ASN A 11 -4.58 1.28 0.01
C ASN A 11 -5.43 0.07 0.37
N LEU A 12 -6.72 0.13 0.04
CA LEU A 12 -7.65 -0.96 0.30
C LEU A 12 -7.35 -2.18 -0.59
N LEU A 13 -7.07 -1.98 -1.89
CA LEU A 13 -6.71 -3.06 -2.81
C LEU A 13 -5.40 -3.74 -2.38
N VAL A 14 -4.36 -2.96 -2.06
CA VAL A 14 -3.08 -3.48 -1.56
C VAL A 14 -3.29 -4.18 -0.22
N GLY A 15 -4.05 -3.58 0.69
CA GLY A 15 -4.31 -4.12 2.01
C GLY A 15 -5.05 -5.46 1.96
N ILE A 16 -6.10 -5.56 1.15
CA ILE A 16 -6.84 -6.81 0.94
C ILE A 16 -5.93 -7.86 0.31
N SER A 17 -5.16 -7.51 -0.73
CA SER A 17 -4.33 -8.50 -1.41
C SER A 17 -3.17 -9.00 -0.56
N LEU A 18 -2.61 -8.17 0.33
CA LEU A 18 -1.58 -8.59 1.30
C LEU A 18 -2.16 -9.42 2.47
N THR A 19 -3.40 -9.15 2.87
CA THR A 19 -4.04 -9.83 4.02
C THR A 19 -4.68 -11.16 3.64
N PHE A 20 -5.36 -11.18 2.49
CA PHE A 20 -6.13 -12.31 2.01
C PHE A 20 -5.40 -12.97 0.84
N SER A 21 -4.63 -14.02 1.13
CA SER A 21 -3.89 -14.78 0.11
C SER A 21 -4.79 -15.38 -0.98
N GLY A 22 -6.08 -15.58 -0.70
CA GLY A 22 -7.07 -16.07 -1.66
C GLY A 22 -7.70 -14.98 -2.55
N PHE A 23 -7.60 -13.71 -2.18
CA PHE A 23 -8.15 -12.60 -2.97
C PHE A 23 -7.02 -11.89 -3.71
N LYS A 24 -6.83 -12.27 -4.97
CA LYS A 24 -5.88 -11.60 -5.86
C LYS A 24 -6.64 -10.84 -6.94
N VAL A 25 -6.53 -9.51 -6.89
CA VAL A 25 -7.07 -8.61 -7.94
C VAL A 25 -6.51 -8.99 -9.32
N THR A 26 -5.32 -9.57 -9.36
CA THR A 26 -4.68 -10.07 -10.57
C THR A 26 -5.50 -11.13 -11.31
N ASN A 27 -6.34 -11.89 -10.61
CA ASN A 27 -7.17 -12.94 -11.22
C ASN A 27 -8.24 -12.37 -12.17
N LEU A 28 -8.57 -11.07 -12.09
CA LEU A 28 -9.43 -10.41 -13.08
C LEU A 28 -8.76 -10.27 -14.45
N PHE A 29 -7.43 -10.38 -14.52
CA PHE A 29 -6.63 -10.19 -15.74
C PHE A 29 -5.72 -11.39 -15.98
N PRO A 30 -6.28 -12.54 -16.40
CA PRO A 30 -5.51 -13.75 -16.65
C PRO A 30 -4.39 -13.48 -17.67
N GLY A 31 -3.17 -13.94 -17.36
CA GLY A 31 -1.99 -13.75 -18.21
C GLY A 31 -1.25 -12.42 -18.04
N LYS A 32 -1.77 -11.46 -17.24
CA LYS A 32 -1.08 -10.19 -16.93
C LYS A 32 -0.93 -9.93 -15.43
N GLU A 33 -1.01 -11.00 -14.63
CA GLU A 33 -1.07 -10.92 -13.17
C GLU A 33 0.09 -10.13 -12.56
N LYS A 34 1.33 -10.40 -13.00
CA LYS A 34 2.53 -9.68 -12.53
C LYS A 34 2.47 -8.19 -12.85
N VAL A 35 2.00 -7.83 -14.05
CA VAL A 35 1.88 -6.43 -14.48
C VAL A 35 0.83 -5.72 -13.65
N VAL A 36 -0.34 -6.34 -13.44
CA VAL A 36 -1.41 -5.77 -12.61
C VAL A 36 -0.96 -5.59 -11.17
N LYS A 37 -0.25 -6.58 -10.60
CA LYS A 37 0.33 -6.50 -9.25
C LYS A 37 1.29 -5.32 -9.13
N LEU A 38 2.20 -5.18 -10.11
CA LEU A 38 3.18 -4.09 -10.16
C LEU A 38 2.50 -2.72 -10.31
N VAL A 39 1.53 -2.60 -11.22
CA VAL A 39 0.80 -1.35 -11.48
C VAL A 39 0.04 -0.90 -10.24
N ILE A 40 -0.65 -1.81 -9.54
CA ILE A 40 -1.36 -1.50 -8.28
C ILE A 40 -0.36 -1.05 -7.21
N GLY A 41 0.77 -1.73 -7.07
CA GLY A 41 1.81 -1.36 -6.11
C GLY A 41 2.41 0.02 -6.39
N ILE A 42 2.79 0.29 -7.64
CA ILE A 42 3.34 1.60 -8.06
C ILE A 42 2.28 2.70 -7.89
N ALA A 43 1.03 2.44 -8.25
CA ALA A 43 -0.05 3.40 -8.07
C ALA A 43 -0.33 3.72 -6.59
N ALA A 44 -0.24 2.74 -5.70
CA ALA A 44 -0.35 2.96 -4.25
C ALA A 44 0.77 3.85 -3.72
N VAL A 45 2.03 3.59 -4.11
CA VAL A 45 3.16 4.44 -3.73
C VAL A 45 3.00 5.84 -4.32
N PHE A 46 2.66 5.94 -5.60
CA PHE A 46 2.47 7.20 -6.30
C PHE A 46 1.38 8.05 -5.65
N THR A 47 0.22 7.47 -5.35
CA THR A 47 -0.87 8.19 -4.67
C THR A 47 -0.49 8.61 -3.25
N GLY A 48 0.30 7.81 -2.52
CA GLY A 48 0.84 8.20 -1.22
C GLY A 48 1.81 9.39 -1.31
N VAL A 49 2.72 9.38 -2.29
CA VAL A 49 3.66 10.50 -2.53
C VAL A 49 2.92 11.76 -2.97
N MET A 50 1.95 11.63 -3.88
CA MET A 50 1.14 12.76 -4.34
C MET A 50 0.36 13.40 -3.20
N LYS A 51 -0.15 12.61 -2.24
CA LYS A 51 -0.78 13.16 -1.03
C LYS A 51 0.18 14.03 -0.22
N PHE A 52 1.44 13.63 -0.06
CA PHE A 52 2.44 14.46 0.62
C PHE A 52 2.67 15.80 -0.08
N ILE A 53 2.79 15.80 -1.41
CA ILE A 53 3.08 17.01 -2.19
C ILE A 53 1.88 17.97 -2.20
N PHE A 54 0.65 17.45 -2.31
CA PHE A 54 -0.56 18.27 -2.44
C PHE A 54 -1.18 18.72 -1.10
N VAL A 55 -0.83 18.09 0.03
CA VAL A 55 -1.29 18.49 1.38
C VAL A 55 -0.58 19.73 1.91
N ILE A 56 0.41 20.29 1.17
CA ILE A 56 1.04 21.57 1.51
C ILE A 56 0.07 22.71 1.16
N GLN A 57 -0.99 22.85 1.95
CA GLN A 57 -1.67 24.13 2.13
C GLN A 57 -1.00 24.82 3.34
N PRO A 58 -0.65 26.11 3.24
CA PRO A 58 0.30 26.77 4.16
C PRO A 58 -0.14 26.83 5.63
N ASP A 59 -1.40 26.57 5.95
CA ASP A 59 -1.95 26.90 7.28
C ASP A 59 -2.19 25.70 8.21
N TRP A 60 -2.18 24.44 7.75
CA TRP A 60 -2.47 23.28 8.61
C TRP A 60 -2.05 21.93 8.03
N VAL A 61 -1.37 21.11 8.85
CA VAL A 61 -1.07 19.71 8.54
C VAL A 61 -2.32 18.87 8.79
N VAL A 62 -2.94 18.35 7.73
CA VAL A 62 -4.02 17.36 7.85
C VAL A 62 -3.43 16.04 8.33
N LEU A 63 -3.41 15.84 9.65
CA LEU A 63 -3.00 14.58 10.27
C LEU A 63 -3.74 13.37 9.68
N GLY A 64 -4.99 13.60 9.22
CA GLY A 64 -5.82 12.62 8.54
C GLY A 64 -5.30 12.13 7.18
N ASP A 65 -4.51 12.91 6.45
CA ASP A 65 -3.94 12.52 5.14
C ASP A 65 -2.56 11.87 5.24
N PHE A 66 -1.85 12.15 6.33
CA PHE A 66 -0.54 11.58 6.61
C PHE A 66 -0.62 10.05 6.77
N LEU A 67 -1.59 9.55 7.54
CA LEU A 67 -1.78 8.11 7.77
C LEU A 67 -2.00 7.33 6.46
N PRO A 68 -2.96 7.69 5.57
CA PRO A 68 -3.13 7.06 4.27
C PRO A 68 -1.89 7.15 3.38
N ALA A 69 -1.19 8.28 3.40
CA ALA A 69 0.00 8.46 2.57
C ALA A 69 1.11 7.49 2.97
N VAL A 70 1.40 7.40 4.28
CA VAL A 70 2.39 6.46 4.81
C VAL A 70 1.95 5.01 4.57
N ALA A 71 0.68 4.69 4.84
CA ALA A 71 0.15 3.36 4.61
C ALA A 71 0.24 2.94 3.13
N GLY A 72 0.02 3.87 2.19
CA GLY A 72 0.11 3.57 0.75
C GLY A 72 1.53 3.39 0.24
N ILE A 73 2.48 4.17 0.78
CA ILE A 73 3.89 3.98 0.47
C ILE A 73 4.38 2.65 1.03
N VAL A 74 4.17 2.40 2.33
CA VAL A 74 4.64 1.17 2.99
C VAL A 74 3.96 -0.07 2.41
N GLY A 75 2.64 -0.02 2.26
CA GLY A 75 1.86 -1.10 1.66
C GLY A 75 2.23 -1.35 0.20
N GLY A 76 2.35 -0.30 -0.61
CA GLY A 76 2.72 -0.39 -2.02
C GLY A 76 4.13 -0.98 -2.21
N VAL A 77 5.10 -0.52 -1.42
CA VAL A 77 6.47 -1.10 -1.42
C VAL A 77 6.43 -2.58 -1.01
N CYS A 78 5.67 -2.92 0.03
CA CYS A 78 5.48 -4.32 0.45
C CYS A 78 4.90 -5.18 -0.68
N TYR A 79 3.92 -4.65 -1.40
CA TYR A 79 3.25 -5.35 -2.49
C TYR A 79 4.17 -5.56 -3.71
N ILE A 80 5.03 -4.60 -4.01
CA ILE A 80 6.06 -4.73 -5.06
C ILE A 80 7.11 -5.77 -4.66
N ILE A 81 7.60 -5.75 -3.42
CA ILE A 81 8.56 -6.75 -2.91
C ILE A 81 7.95 -8.16 -2.99
N ASP A 82 6.69 -8.32 -2.59
CA ASP A 82 5.97 -9.59 -2.67
C ASP A 82 5.80 -10.03 -4.14
N CYS A 83 5.58 -9.11 -5.09
CA CYS A 83 5.57 -9.40 -6.54
C CYS A 83 6.93 -9.90 -7.06
N CYS A 84 8.03 -9.29 -6.61
CA CYS A 84 9.38 -9.71 -7.00
C CYS A 84 9.81 -11.03 -6.37
N SER A 85 9.26 -11.35 -5.18
CA SER A 85 9.60 -12.56 -4.42
C SER A 85 8.81 -13.79 -4.87
N GLU A 86 7.64 -13.62 -5.50
CA GLU A 86 6.73 -14.70 -5.93
C GLU A 86 7.34 -15.65 -7.00
N ASN A 87 8.50 -15.33 -7.58
CA ASN A 87 9.19 -16.14 -8.60
C ASN A 87 10.56 -16.67 -8.18
N LYS A 88 10.96 -16.49 -6.93
CA LYS A 88 12.27 -16.97 -6.44
C LYS A 88 12.05 -18.12 -5.47
N ASP A 89 12.74 -19.23 -5.72
CA ASP A 89 12.84 -20.34 -4.79
C ASP A 89 13.26 -19.84 -3.40
N PRO A 90 12.75 -20.45 -2.30
CA PRO A 90 13.08 -20.05 -0.93
C PRO A 90 14.58 -20.15 -0.59
N GLU A 91 15.38 -20.78 -1.45
CA GLU A 91 16.82 -21.00 -1.28
C GLU A 91 17.72 -19.97 -2.00
N THR A 92 17.18 -19.11 -2.88
CA THR A 92 17.95 -18.13 -3.68
C THR A 92 17.67 -16.66 -3.32
N THR A 93 17.42 -16.38 -2.03
CA THR A 93 17.14 -15.01 -1.55
C THR A 93 18.42 -14.17 -1.46
N THR A 94 19.04 -13.83 -2.60
CA THR A 94 20.07 -12.78 -2.69
C THR A 94 19.45 -11.42 -2.98
N ILE A 95 18.38 -11.05 -2.27
CA ILE A 95 18.17 -9.63 -1.99
C ILE A 95 18.93 -9.44 -0.68
N LYS A 96 20.06 -8.72 -0.70
CA LYS A 96 20.74 -8.25 0.52
C LYS A 96 19.84 -7.24 1.22
N MET A 97 18.69 -7.70 1.71
CA MET A 97 17.78 -6.91 2.52
C MET A 97 18.25 -7.08 3.96
N ASN A 98 18.40 -5.98 4.67
CA ASN A 98 18.69 -6.05 6.10
C ASN A 98 17.60 -6.89 6.80
N SER A 99 17.97 -7.78 7.73
CA SER A 99 17.05 -8.76 8.34
C SER A 99 15.81 -8.14 8.98
N PHE A 100 15.89 -6.85 9.34
CA PHE A 100 14.74 -6.07 9.80
C PHE A 100 13.65 -5.92 8.73
N PHE A 101 14.03 -5.53 7.52
CA PHE A 101 13.10 -5.33 6.40
C PHE A 101 12.51 -6.65 5.91
N GLU A 102 13.28 -7.73 5.95
CA GLU A 102 12.77 -9.05 5.59
C GLU A 102 11.68 -9.53 6.58
N LYS A 103 11.92 -9.39 7.90
CA LYS A 103 10.90 -9.70 8.91
C LYS A 103 9.67 -8.82 8.76
N LEU A 104 9.85 -7.52 8.51
CA LEU A 104 8.74 -6.57 8.42
C LEU A 104 7.90 -6.77 7.14
N PHE A 105 8.55 -6.86 5.98
CA PHE A 105 7.89 -6.88 4.67
C PHE A 105 7.53 -8.28 4.17
N VAL A 106 8.22 -9.34 4.62
CA VAL A 106 7.93 -10.73 4.17
C VAL A 106 7.08 -11.46 5.20
N LYS A 107 7.50 -11.45 6.48
CA LYS A 107 6.73 -12.11 7.57
C LYS A 107 5.60 -11.23 8.09
N GLY A 108 5.80 -9.92 8.12
CA GLY A 108 4.82 -8.93 8.59
C GLY A 108 3.81 -8.47 7.54
N LYS A 109 3.84 -9.00 6.31
CA LYS A 109 3.00 -8.52 5.19
C LYS A 109 1.50 -8.50 5.51
N LYS A 110 1.02 -9.49 6.28
CA LYS A 110 -0.37 -9.57 6.72
C LYS A 110 -0.74 -8.42 7.67
N TYR A 111 0.16 -8.05 8.58
CA TYR A 111 -0.06 -6.93 9.50
C TYR A 111 -0.04 -5.59 8.76
N ILE A 112 0.90 -5.41 7.81
CA ILE A 112 0.93 -4.23 6.94
C ILE A 112 -0.39 -4.12 6.17
N GLY A 113 -0.88 -5.23 5.62
CA GLY A 113 -2.15 -5.28 4.91
C GLY A 113 -3.34 -4.86 5.78
N ILE A 114 -3.43 -5.37 7.02
CA ILE A 114 -4.49 -5.01 7.97
C ILE A 114 -4.43 -3.52 8.31
N VAL A 115 -3.23 -2.96 8.51
CA VAL A 115 -3.06 -1.52 8.77
C VAL A 115 -3.52 -0.70 7.57
N CYS A 116 -3.15 -1.08 6.34
CA CYS A 116 -3.62 -0.40 5.13
C CYS A 116 -5.15 -0.41 5.00
N ILE A 117 -5.81 -1.53 5.32
CA ILE A 117 -7.27 -1.62 5.33
C ILE A 117 -7.86 -0.71 6.40
N ALA A 118 -7.35 -0.79 7.64
CA ALA A 118 -7.86 0.02 8.75
C ALA A 118 -7.73 1.52 8.45
N VAL A 119 -6.56 1.96 7.96
CA VAL A 119 -6.32 3.35 7.57
C VAL A 119 -7.22 3.77 6.41
N ALA A 120 -7.43 2.90 5.42
CA ALA A 120 -8.34 3.18 4.31
C ALA A 120 -9.78 3.37 4.79
N ILE A 121 -10.27 2.50 5.69
CA ILE A 121 -11.62 2.59 6.26
C ILE A 121 -11.77 3.84 7.12
N VAL A 122 -10.82 4.09 8.03
CA VAL A 122 -10.86 5.27 8.92
C VAL A 122 -10.83 6.55 8.10
N HIS A 123 -9.96 6.65 7.10
CA HIS A 123 -9.88 7.83 6.25
C HIS A 123 -11.07 7.95 5.27
N PHE A 124 -11.71 6.84 4.88
CA PHE A 124 -12.93 6.88 4.09
C PHE A 124 -14.11 7.45 4.89
N ILE A 125 -14.25 7.05 6.16
CA ILE A 125 -15.31 7.53 7.05
C ILE A 125 -15.02 8.98 7.50
N PHE A 126 -13.77 9.27 7.86
CA PHE A 126 -13.33 10.57 8.36
C PHE A 126 -12.19 11.12 7.49
N PRO A 127 -12.48 11.59 6.26
CA PRO A 127 -11.46 12.14 5.36
C PRO A 127 -10.86 13.44 5.88
N THR A 128 -11.51 14.12 6.83
CA THR A 128 -11.01 15.37 7.41
C THR A 128 -11.30 15.42 8.91
N MET A 129 -10.36 14.92 9.71
CA MET A 129 -10.31 15.25 11.13
C MET A 129 -9.63 16.62 11.24
N ARG A 130 -10.42 17.70 11.20
CA ARG A 130 -9.93 19.03 11.54
C ARG A 130 -9.81 19.07 13.06
N ILE A 131 -8.60 19.13 13.58
CA ILE A 131 -8.41 19.54 14.96
C ILE A 131 -8.54 21.07 14.91
N ILE A 132 -9.64 21.57 15.46
CA ILE A 132 -9.88 23.00 15.70
C ILE A 132 -8.82 23.53 16.65
#